data_AF-A0AAV0NCN4-F1
#
_entry.id   AF-A0AAV0NCN4-F1
#
_cell.length_a   1.000
_cell.length_b   1.000
_cell.length_c   1.000
_cell.angle_alpha   90.00
_cell.angle_beta   90.00
_cell.angle_gamma   90.00
#
_symmetry.space_group_name_H-M   'P 1'
#
loop_
_entity.id
_entity.type
_entity.pdbx_description
1 polymer ?
#
loop_
_entity_poly.entity_id
_entity_poly.type
_entity_poly.pdbx_seq_one_letter_code
_entity_poly.pdbx_strand_id
1 'polypeptide(L)'
;MAEGLIEHRSYARVGLLGNPSDVYFGRTISFSLSNFWATVVLRPSDELVITPHPKHDLVNFSSLDHLVNRLQSEGYYGGVRLLMAICKVFYNYCREHKISLHQRKFALSYDTNIPRQAGLSGSSAIVSAALNCLLDFYKVRDQIKVEIRPNLVLSAEKELGIVAGLQDRVAQIYGGLVYMEFSQEHMDKLGHGIYTPMDINLLPPLHLVYAENPSDSGKVSLEMVAPSLMCRLQLLNCCLRLLGK
;
A
#
# COMPACT_ATOMS: atom_id res chain seq x y z
N MET A 1 4.65 11.14 -26.62
CA MET A 1 4.16 10.74 -25.28
C MET A 1 2.65 10.76 -25.34
N ALA A 2 1.96 9.69 -24.96
CA ALA A 2 0.49 9.64 -25.04
C ALA A 2 -0.12 10.68 -24.10
N GLU A 3 -0.93 11.59 -24.62
CA GLU A 3 -1.60 12.62 -23.84
C GLU A 3 -2.44 11.98 -22.72
N GLY A 4 -2.24 12.42 -21.48
CA GLY A 4 -3.09 12.05 -20.33
C GLY A 4 -2.68 10.80 -19.54
N LEU A 5 -1.50 10.22 -19.76
CA LEU A 5 -0.95 9.18 -18.89
C LEU A 5 -0.73 9.70 -17.46
N ILE A 6 -1.25 8.99 -16.45
CA ILE A 6 -1.04 9.29 -15.03
C ILE A 6 -0.36 8.08 -14.39
N GLU A 7 0.81 8.31 -13.79
CA GLU A 7 1.56 7.30 -13.05
C GLU A 7 1.74 7.79 -11.61
N HIS A 8 1.42 6.92 -10.65
CA HIS A 8 1.70 7.14 -9.24
C HIS A 8 2.42 5.95 -8.62
N ARG A 9 3.31 6.27 -7.68
CA ARG A 9 3.98 5.28 -6.83
C ARG A 9 3.51 5.42 -5.41
N SER A 10 3.37 4.28 -4.73
CA SER A 10 3.24 4.20 -3.29
C SER A 10 4.28 3.24 -2.75
N TYR A 11 4.96 3.65 -1.70
CA TYR A 11 6.14 2.97 -1.21
C TYR A 11 5.79 1.94 -0.14
N ALA A 12 6.62 0.91 0.01
CA ALA A 12 6.53 0.02 1.16
C ALA A 12 6.67 0.82 2.46
N ARG A 13 6.11 0.29 3.54
CA ARG A 13 6.19 0.91 4.86
C ARG A 13 6.66 -0.08 5.92
N VAL A 14 7.33 0.44 6.94
CA VAL A 14 7.70 -0.30 8.15
C VAL A 14 7.02 0.35 9.36
N GLY A 15 6.34 -0.47 10.17
CA GLY A 15 5.89 -0.06 11.50
C GLY A 15 7.06 -0.08 12.47
N LEU A 16 7.52 1.09 12.89
CA LEU A 16 8.67 1.21 13.80
C LEU A 16 8.26 0.91 15.24
N LEU A 17 7.16 1.50 15.71
CA LEU A 17 6.66 1.32 17.07
C LEU A 17 5.14 1.34 17.11
N GLY A 18 4.58 0.59 18.06
CA GLY A 18 3.17 0.66 18.40
C GLY A 18 2.24 -0.25 17.59
N ASN A 19 2.71 -1.06 16.64
CA ASN A 19 1.84 -2.06 15.99
C ASN A 19 1.46 -3.18 16.99
N PRO A 20 0.19 -3.61 17.15
CA PRO A 20 -1.04 -3.27 16.42
C PRO A 20 -1.97 -2.24 17.10
N SER A 21 -1.44 -1.26 17.83
CA SER A 21 -2.22 -0.26 18.55
C SER A 21 -3.15 0.58 17.67
N ASP A 22 -2.97 0.60 16.35
CA ASP A 22 -3.87 1.28 15.42
C ASP A 22 -5.28 0.67 15.34
N VAL A 23 -5.46 -0.60 15.75
CA VAL A 23 -6.81 -1.20 15.94
C VAL A 23 -7.32 -1.12 17.38
N TYR A 24 -6.50 -0.62 18.33
CA TYR A 24 -6.81 -0.51 19.76
C TYR A 24 -6.78 0.95 20.25
N PHE A 25 -7.02 1.91 19.36
CA PHE A 25 -7.08 3.34 19.65
C PHE A 25 -5.80 3.94 20.28
N GLY A 26 -4.64 3.32 20.03
CA GLY A 26 -3.36 3.77 20.55
C GLY A 26 -2.58 4.64 19.56
N ARG A 27 -1.26 4.56 19.66
CA ARG A 27 -0.32 5.42 18.92
C ARG A 27 0.71 4.59 18.19
N THR A 28 1.13 5.03 17.01
CA THR A 28 2.14 4.32 16.22
C THR A 28 3.12 5.28 15.57
N ILE A 29 4.30 4.76 15.24
CA ILE A 29 5.28 5.44 14.40
C ILE A 29 5.62 4.50 13.25
N SER A 30 5.56 5.00 12.01
CA SER A 30 5.92 4.23 10.82
C SER A 30 6.65 5.09 9.82
N PHE A 31 7.42 4.45 8.94
CA PHE A 31 8.13 5.16 7.88
C PHE A 31 8.07 4.40 6.55
N SER A 32 8.23 5.15 5.46
CA SER A 32 8.25 4.63 4.10
C SER A 32 9.65 4.25 3.61
N LEU A 33 9.74 3.22 2.77
CA LEU A 33 10.98 2.72 2.17
C LEU A 33 11.03 3.04 0.68
N SER A 34 12.02 3.81 0.22
CA SER A 34 12.15 4.13 -1.22
C SER A 34 12.55 2.92 -2.06
N ASN A 35 13.21 1.90 -1.47
CA ASN A 35 13.71 0.73 -2.20
C ASN A 35 12.58 -0.13 -2.79
N PHE A 36 11.38 -0.07 -2.21
CA PHE A 36 10.26 -0.92 -2.58
C PHE A 36 9.00 -0.07 -2.79
N TRP A 37 8.30 -0.28 -3.90
CA TRP A 37 7.11 0.47 -4.26
C TRP A 37 6.17 -0.34 -5.15
N ALA A 38 4.90 0.02 -5.10
CA ALA A 38 3.91 -0.31 -6.11
C ALA A 38 3.71 0.89 -7.03
N THR A 39 3.66 0.63 -8.33
CA THR A 39 3.33 1.63 -9.36
C THR A 39 1.95 1.30 -9.90
N VAL A 40 1.10 2.31 -10.05
CA VAL A 40 -0.15 2.20 -10.79
C VAL A 40 -0.13 3.21 -11.92
N VAL A 41 -0.51 2.74 -13.10
CA VAL A 41 -0.59 3.54 -14.32
C VAL A 41 -2.04 3.58 -14.76
N LEU A 42 -2.58 4.79 -14.88
CA LEU A 42 -3.90 5.06 -15.43
C LEU A 42 -3.72 5.77 -16.78
N ARG A 43 -4.29 5.20 -17.83
CA ARG A 43 -4.29 5.77 -19.18
C ARG A 43 -5.72 6.00 -19.67
N PRO A 44 -6.04 7.15 -20.27
CA PRO A 44 -7.30 7.33 -20.99
C PRO A 44 -7.48 6.22 -22.03
N SER A 45 -8.71 5.75 -22.18
CA SER A 45 -9.05 4.60 -23.03
C SER A 45 -10.51 4.69 -23.46
N ASP A 46 -10.86 4.09 -24.61
CA ASP A 46 -12.25 3.99 -25.11
C ASP A 46 -13.10 3.02 -24.28
N GLU A 47 -12.43 2.14 -23.53
CA GLU A 47 -13.02 1.15 -22.63
C GLU A 47 -12.46 1.28 -21.21
N LEU A 48 -13.27 0.92 -20.21
CA LEU A 48 -12.84 0.82 -18.83
C LEU A 48 -12.21 -0.56 -18.60
N VAL A 49 -10.89 -0.63 -18.43
CA VAL A 49 -10.16 -1.91 -18.38
C VAL A 49 -9.26 -1.97 -17.16
N ILE A 50 -9.38 -3.02 -16.35
CA ILE A 50 -8.38 -3.35 -15.34
C ILE A 50 -7.45 -4.41 -15.94
N THR A 51 -6.22 -4.02 -16.27
CA THR A 51 -5.26 -4.89 -16.95
C THR A 51 -4.60 -5.85 -15.93
N PRO A 52 -4.75 -7.18 -16.09
CA PRO A 52 -4.09 -8.15 -15.21
C PRO A 52 -2.57 -8.07 -15.31
N HIS A 53 -1.88 -8.21 -14.18
CA HIS A 53 -0.42 -8.29 -14.18
C HIS A 53 0.05 -9.65 -14.72
N PRO A 54 0.98 -9.70 -15.68
CA PRO A 54 1.37 -10.94 -16.37
C PRO A 54 1.94 -12.02 -15.44
N LYS A 55 2.51 -11.64 -14.29
CA LYS A 55 3.06 -12.58 -13.29
C LYS A 55 2.15 -12.78 -12.07
N HIS A 56 1.46 -11.73 -11.66
CA HIS A 56 0.80 -11.68 -10.35
C HIS A 56 -0.70 -11.98 -10.42
N ASP A 57 -1.29 -11.82 -11.61
CA ASP A 57 -2.67 -12.22 -11.93
C ASP A 57 -2.65 -13.26 -13.07
N LEU A 58 -1.72 -14.22 -12.98
CA LEU A 58 -1.56 -15.26 -14.00
C LEU A 58 -2.81 -16.14 -14.04
N VAL A 59 -3.41 -16.27 -15.22
CA VAL A 59 -4.60 -17.11 -15.47
C VAL A 59 -4.38 -18.14 -16.58
N ASN A 60 -3.22 -18.10 -17.24
CA ASN A 60 -2.84 -19.05 -18.27
C ASN A 60 -1.66 -19.89 -17.78
N PHE A 61 -1.81 -21.21 -17.83
CA PHE A 61 -0.86 -22.17 -17.28
C PHE A 61 -0.56 -23.25 -18.31
N SER A 62 0.70 -23.69 -18.35
CA SER A 62 1.16 -24.75 -19.24
C SER A 62 0.71 -26.16 -18.83
N SER A 63 0.38 -26.38 -17.55
CA SER A 63 -0.11 -27.65 -17.01
C SER A 63 -0.81 -27.44 -15.65
N LEU A 64 -1.51 -28.48 -15.17
CA LEU A 64 -2.10 -28.47 -13.82
C LEU A 64 -1.01 -28.38 -12.74
N ASP A 65 0.12 -29.06 -12.89
CA ASP A 65 1.25 -28.95 -11.97
C ASP A 65 1.79 -27.52 -11.87
N HIS A 66 1.90 -26.82 -13.01
CA HIS A 66 2.31 -25.41 -13.00
C HIS A 66 1.31 -24.55 -12.22
N LEU A 67 0.00 -24.74 -12.44
CA LEU A 67 -1.05 -24.07 -11.67
C LEU A 67 -0.91 -24.35 -10.16
N VAL A 68 -0.84 -25.61 -9.75
CA VAL A 68 -0.78 -26.00 -8.33
C VAL A 68 0.47 -25.42 -7.65
N ASN A 69 1.65 -25.56 -8.27
CA ASN A 69 2.90 -25.02 -7.72
C ASN A 69 2.85 -23.49 -7.58
N ARG A 70 2.24 -22.79 -8.56
CA ARG A 70 2.07 -21.33 -8.53
C ARG A 70 1.11 -20.88 -7.43
N LEU A 71 0.05 -21.64 -7.18
CA LEU A 71 -0.92 -21.35 -6.13
C LEU A 71 -0.36 -21.64 -4.72
N GLN A 72 0.43 -22.70 -4.56
CA GLN A 72 1.11 -23.01 -3.30
C GLN A 72 2.15 -21.95 -2.92
N SER A 73 2.86 -21.40 -3.90
CA SER A 73 3.94 -20.42 -3.66
C SER A 73 3.45 -18.98 -3.50
N GLU A 74 2.61 -18.46 -4.41
CA GLU A 74 2.19 -17.04 -4.35
C GLU A 74 0.70 -16.82 -4.11
N GLY A 75 -0.06 -17.89 -3.89
CA GLY A 75 -1.50 -17.85 -3.59
C GLY A 75 -2.38 -17.65 -4.82
N TYR A 76 -3.68 -17.55 -4.55
CA TYR A 76 -4.74 -17.48 -5.57
C TYR A 76 -4.98 -16.09 -6.14
N TYR A 77 -4.60 -15.05 -5.39
CA TYR A 77 -5.01 -13.69 -5.69
C TYR A 77 -3.84 -12.79 -6.12
N GLY A 78 -4.11 -11.90 -7.06
CA GLY A 78 -3.25 -10.80 -7.46
C GLY A 78 -3.86 -9.43 -7.16
N GLY A 79 -3.41 -8.41 -7.88
CA GLY A 79 -3.75 -7.00 -7.64
C GLY A 79 -4.99 -6.52 -8.39
N VAL A 80 -5.51 -7.27 -9.38
CA VAL A 80 -6.74 -6.88 -10.10
C VAL A 80 -7.90 -6.62 -9.14
N ARG A 81 -8.10 -7.50 -8.15
CA ARG A 81 -9.17 -7.33 -7.14
C ARG A 81 -8.98 -6.06 -6.29
N LEU A 82 -7.74 -5.68 -5.99
CA LEU A 82 -7.41 -4.47 -5.22
C LEU A 82 -7.77 -3.21 -6.02
N LEU A 83 -7.42 -3.20 -7.31
CA LEU A 83 -7.77 -2.13 -8.23
C LEU A 83 -9.29 -1.98 -8.41
N MET A 84 -10.02 -3.09 -8.53
CA MET A 84 -11.48 -3.07 -8.61
C MET A 84 -12.12 -2.55 -7.31
N ALA A 85 -11.64 -3.02 -6.15
CA ALA A 85 -12.16 -2.62 -4.86
C ALA A 85 -12.01 -1.11 -4.62
N ILE A 86 -10.83 -0.54 -4.92
CA ILE A 86 -10.63 0.90 -4.75
C ILE A 86 -11.43 1.74 -5.73
N CYS A 87 -11.65 1.27 -6.96
CA CYS A 87 -12.55 1.94 -7.90
C CYS A 87 -13.98 2.01 -7.35
N LYS A 88 -14.49 0.89 -6.80
CA LYS A 88 -15.82 0.82 -6.17
C LYS A 88 -15.92 1.78 -4.98
N VAL A 89 -14.96 1.72 -4.06
CA VAL A 89 -14.93 2.57 -2.86
C VAL A 89 -14.82 4.04 -3.21
N PHE A 90 -13.92 4.41 -4.13
CA PHE A 90 -13.76 5.78 -4.62
C PHE A 90 -15.06 6.30 -5.26
N TYR A 91 -15.69 5.51 -6.11
CA TYR A 91 -16.95 5.88 -6.76
C TYR A 91 -18.08 6.10 -5.74
N ASN A 92 -18.23 5.18 -4.78
CA ASN A 92 -19.24 5.29 -3.72
C ASN A 92 -19.00 6.53 -2.86
N TYR A 93 -17.76 6.77 -2.42
CA TYR A 93 -17.40 7.96 -1.66
C TYR A 93 -17.73 9.25 -2.43
N CYS A 94 -17.35 9.34 -3.71
CA CYS A 94 -17.65 10.53 -4.51
C CYS A 94 -19.16 10.75 -4.64
N ARG A 95 -19.94 9.67 -4.84
CA ARG A 95 -21.41 9.74 -4.92
C ARG A 95 -22.03 10.21 -3.61
N GLU A 96 -21.61 9.66 -2.48
CA GLU A 96 -22.10 10.02 -1.14
C GLU A 96 -21.77 11.48 -0.77
N HIS A 97 -20.60 11.96 -1.18
CA HIS A 97 -20.13 13.32 -0.92
C HIS A 97 -20.46 14.33 -2.03
N LYS A 98 -21.26 13.92 -3.03
CA LYS A 98 -21.67 14.77 -4.17
C LYS A 98 -20.50 15.37 -4.96
N ILE A 99 -19.39 14.65 -5.03
CA ILE A 99 -18.22 14.98 -5.86
C ILE A 99 -18.51 14.52 -7.29
N SER A 100 -18.52 15.46 -8.23
CA SER A 100 -18.85 15.17 -9.63
C SER A 100 -17.67 14.50 -10.35
N LEU A 101 -17.94 13.37 -11.00
CA LEU A 101 -16.98 12.62 -11.81
C LEU A 101 -17.39 12.68 -13.28
N HIS A 102 -16.45 13.00 -14.16
CA HIS A 102 -16.70 12.95 -15.61
C HIS A 102 -16.85 11.50 -16.11
N GLN A 103 -17.42 11.32 -17.30
CA GLN A 103 -17.69 9.98 -17.87
C GLN A 103 -16.55 9.38 -18.70
N ARG A 104 -15.36 10.01 -18.72
CA ARG A 104 -14.18 9.47 -19.43
C ARG A 104 -13.78 8.11 -18.82
N LYS A 105 -13.49 7.14 -19.69
CA LYS A 105 -13.03 5.81 -19.32
C LYS A 105 -11.49 5.76 -19.30
N PHE A 106 -10.96 4.71 -18.71
CA PHE A 106 -9.53 4.53 -18.54
C PHE A 106 -9.16 3.05 -18.46
N ALA A 107 -7.91 2.74 -18.79
CA ALA A 107 -7.30 1.48 -18.44
C ALA A 107 -6.37 1.67 -17.24
N LEU A 108 -6.41 0.74 -16.29
CA LEU A 108 -5.61 0.75 -15.06
C LEU A 108 -4.75 -0.51 -15.01
N SER A 109 -3.45 -0.33 -14.82
CA SER A 109 -2.48 -1.42 -14.64
C SER A 109 -1.60 -1.14 -13.44
N TYR A 110 -1.00 -2.17 -12.85
CA TYR A 110 -0.06 -2.01 -11.74
C TYR A 110 1.19 -2.87 -11.95
N ASP A 111 2.27 -2.48 -11.28
CA ASP A 111 3.50 -3.26 -11.12
C ASP A 111 4.02 -3.05 -9.68
N THR A 112 4.83 -3.96 -9.16
CA THR A 112 5.39 -3.85 -7.81
C THR A 112 6.66 -4.67 -7.65
N ASN A 113 7.64 -4.09 -6.96
CA ASN A 113 8.80 -4.82 -6.46
C ASN A 113 8.72 -5.10 -4.96
N ILE A 114 7.60 -4.77 -4.29
CA ILE A 114 7.41 -5.04 -2.86
C ILE A 114 7.32 -6.56 -2.65
N PRO A 115 8.21 -7.16 -1.84
CA PRO A 115 8.17 -8.59 -1.55
C PRO A 115 6.84 -9.01 -0.96
N ARG A 116 6.24 -10.08 -1.51
CA ARG A 116 5.00 -10.65 -0.98
C ARG A 116 5.23 -11.20 0.42
N GLN A 117 4.22 -11.07 1.28
CA GLN A 117 4.20 -11.63 2.63
C GLN A 117 5.38 -11.20 3.53
N ALA A 118 6.13 -10.17 3.16
CA ALA A 118 7.26 -9.66 3.96
C ALA A 118 6.84 -8.58 4.97
N GLY A 119 5.55 -8.42 5.27
CA GLY A 119 5.08 -7.40 6.22
C GLY A 119 5.30 -5.95 5.77
N LEU A 120 5.64 -5.73 4.50
CA LEU A 120 5.96 -4.42 3.91
C LEU A 120 4.75 -3.67 3.31
N SER A 121 3.55 -4.19 3.54
CA SER A 121 2.27 -3.61 3.11
C SER A 121 2.12 -3.39 1.59
N GLY A 122 2.43 -4.44 0.83
CA GLY A 122 2.31 -4.41 -0.64
C GLY A 122 0.88 -4.21 -1.17
N SER A 123 -0.14 -4.76 -0.50
CA SER A 123 -1.54 -4.59 -0.91
C SER A 123 -1.98 -3.13 -0.79
N SER A 124 -1.77 -2.53 0.39
CA SER A 124 -2.14 -1.15 0.66
C SER A 124 -1.36 -0.18 -0.24
N ALA A 125 -0.12 -0.53 -0.64
CA ALA A 125 0.66 0.26 -1.58
C ALA A 125 -0.01 0.33 -2.96
N ILE A 126 -0.42 -0.82 -3.52
CA ILE A 126 -1.13 -0.88 -4.82
C ILE A 126 -2.41 -0.05 -4.75
N VAL A 127 -3.20 -0.22 -3.69
CA VAL A 127 -4.46 0.50 -3.48
C VAL A 127 -4.22 2.01 -3.35
N SER A 128 -3.20 2.43 -2.61
CA SER A 128 -2.85 3.85 -2.42
C SER A 128 -2.38 4.51 -3.72
N ALA A 129 -1.55 3.82 -4.50
CA ALA A 129 -1.10 4.30 -5.81
C ALA A 129 -2.29 4.45 -6.78
N ALA A 130 -3.21 3.48 -6.78
CA ALA A 130 -4.43 3.55 -7.58
C ALA A 130 -5.35 4.71 -7.17
N LEU A 131 -5.54 4.93 -5.87
CA LEU A 131 -6.28 6.08 -5.37
C LEU A 131 -5.67 7.40 -5.87
N ASN A 132 -4.34 7.55 -5.81
CA ASN A 132 -3.67 8.75 -6.32
C ASN A 132 -3.91 8.96 -7.83
N CYS A 133 -3.90 7.90 -8.64
CA CYS A 133 -4.26 8.01 -10.06
C CYS A 133 -5.72 8.47 -10.25
N LEU A 134 -6.66 7.92 -9.49
CA LEU A 134 -8.08 8.30 -9.57
C LEU A 134 -8.30 9.77 -9.17
N LEU A 135 -7.67 10.22 -8.08
CA LEU A 135 -7.75 11.61 -7.63
C LEU A 135 -7.31 12.60 -8.72
N ASP A 136 -6.23 12.29 -9.43
CA ASP A 136 -5.69 13.17 -10.48
C ASP A 136 -6.46 13.06 -11.79
N PHE A 137 -6.87 11.84 -12.17
CA PHE A 137 -7.63 11.61 -13.39
C PHE A 137 -8.96 12.36 -13.37
N TYR A 138 -9.66 12.30 -12.24
CA TYR A 138 -10.93 13.01 -12.03
C TYR A 138 -10.76 14.45 -11.55
N LYS A 139 -9.54 14.89 -11.22
CA LYS A 139 -9.22 16.23 -10.71
C LYS A 139 -10.00 16.59 -9.44
N VAL A 140 -10.00 15.69 -8.47
CA VAL A 140 -10.76 15.80 -7.20
C VAL A 140 -9.86 15.73 -5.96
N ARG A 141 -8.54 15.85 -6.12
CA ARG A 141 -7.57 15.71 -5.02
C ARG A 141 -7.80 16.72 -3.89
N ASP A 142 -8.19 17.93 -4.23
CA ASP A 142 -8.54 19.03 -3.32
C ASP A 142 -9.88 18.81 -2.60
N GLN A 143 -10.79 18.05 -3.19
CA GLN A 143 -12.10 17.73 -2.61
C GLN A 143 -12.04 16.56 -1.62
N ILE A 144 -10.99 15.72 -1.70
CA ILE A 144 -10.76 14.59 -0.78
C ILE A 144 -9.51 14.88 0.06
N LYS A 145 -9.76 15.39 1.27
CA LYS A 145 -8.72 15.75 2.24
C LYS A 145 -7.77 14.58 2.53
N VAL A 146 -6.49 14.89 2.77
CA VAL A 146 -5.42 13.88 2.88
C VAL A 146 -5.63 12.93 4.05
N GLU A 147 -6.25 13.39 5.13
CA GLU A 147 -6.60 12.63 6.34
C GLU A 147 -7.66 11.56 6.08
N ILE A 148 -8.50 11.74 5.05
CA ILE A 148 -9.58 10.81 4.68
C ILE A 148 -9.09 9.69 3.77
N ARG A 149 -8.07 9.95 2.94
CA ARG A 149 -7.56 9.01 1.93
C ARG A 149 -7.15 7.64 2.53
N PRO A 150 -6.50 7.57 3.72
CA PRO A 150 -6.24 6.29 4.37
C PRO A 150 -7.51 5.46 4.61
N ASN A 151 -8.62 6.07 5.01
CA ASN A 151 -9.87 5.35 5.22
C ASN A 151 -10.41 4.73 3.90
N LEU A 152 -10.23 5.41 2.76
CA LEU A 152 -10.64 4.85 1.46
C LEU A 152 -9.81 3.62 1.10
N VAL A 153 -8.49 3.68 1.34
CA VAL A 153 -7.59 2.54 1.14
C VAL A 153 -7.98 1.37 2.04
N LEU A 154 -8.23 1.63 3.33
CA LEU A 154 -8.67 0.60 4.28
C LEU A 154 -10.03 -0.01 3.88
N SER A 155 -10.99 0.81 3.46
CA SER A 155 -12.30 0.34 3.02
C SER A 155 -12.19 -0.57 1.80
N ALA A 156 -11.28 -0.28 0.85
CA ALA A 156 -11.06 -1.16 -0.30
C ALA A 156 -10.46 -2.51 0.10
N GLU A 157 -9.59 -2.55 1.12
CA GLU A 157 -9.07 -3.81 1.67
C GLU A 157 -10.17 -4.59 2.39
N LYS A 158 -11.04 -3.91 3.16
CA LYS A 158 -12.17 -4.52 3.87
C LYS A 158 -13.20 -5.15 2.91
N GLU A 159 -13.46 -4.54 1.75
CA GLU A 159 -14.30 -5.11 0.69
C GLU A 159 -13.84 -6.51 0.25
N LEU A 160 -12.55 -6.81 0.39
CA LEU A 160 -11.93 -8.08 0.02
C LEU A 160 -11.73 -9.02 1.21
N GLY A 161 -12.28 -8.69 2.39
CA GLY A 161 -12.12 -9.45 3.62
C GLY A 161 -10.70 -9.37 4.22
N ILE A 162 -9.89 -8.39 3.81
CA ILE A 162 -8.55 -8.20 4.37
C ILE A 162 -8.68 -7.47 5.71
N VAL A 163 -8.27 -8.15 6.79
CA VAL A 163 -8.25 -7.57 8.14
C VAL A 163 -6.97 -6.75 8.30
N ALA A 164 -7.12 -5.44 8.51
CA ALA A 164 -6.01 -4.53 8.74
C ALA A 164 -6.45 -3.30 9.56
N GLY A 165 -5.49 -2.60 10.17
CA GLY A 165 -5.71 -1.33 10.87
C GLY A 165 -5.57 -0.11 9.96
N LEU A 166 -5.11 1.04 10.46
CA LEU A 166 -4.90 2.27 9.68
C LEU A 166 -3.42 2.62 9.44
N GLN A 167 -2.49 2.05 10.19
CA GLN A 167 -1.07 2.44 10.17
C GLN A 167 -0.45 2.45 8.75
N ASP A 168 -0.63 1.38 7.98
CA ASP A 168 -0.01 1.19 6.66
C ASP A 168 -0.34 2.30 5.67
N ARG A 169 -1.64 2.46 5.42
CA ARG A 169 -2.18 3.41 4.47
C ARG A 169 -1.94 4.86 4.89
N VAL A 170 -1.88 5.16 6.19
CA VAL A 170 -1.47 6.50 6.64
C VAL A 170 -0.01 6.73 6.25
N ALA A 171 0.90 5.82 6.60
CA ALA A 171 2.32 5.95 6.24
C ALA A 171 2.53 6.05 4.72
N GLN A 172 1.76 5.32 3.93
CA GLN A 172 1.84 5.32 2.47
C GLN A 172 1.29 6.59 1.81
N ILE A 173 0.20 7.15 2.34
CA ILE A 173 -0.39 8.39 1.82
C ILE A 173 0.46 9.61 2.19
N TYR A 174 1.03 9.63 3.40
CA TYR A 174 1.80 10.76 3.90
C TYR A 174 3.28 10.72 3.47
N GLY A 175 3.86 9.53 3.33
CA GLY A 175 5.28 9.35 3.05
C GLY A 175 6.18 9.75 4.23
N GLY A 176 7.48 9.45 4.10
CA GLY A 176 8.49 9.81 5.09
C GLY A 176 8.32 9.07 6.42
N LEU A 177 8.55 9.76 7.54
CA LEU A 177 8.30 9.28 8.91
C LEU A 177 7.02 9.93 9.45
N VAL A 178 6.12 9.13 10.02
CA VAL A 178 4.82 9.60 10.49
C VAL A 178 4.53 9.04 11.88
N TYR A 179 4.20 9.93 12.80
CA TYR A 179 3.58 9.59 14.08
C TYR A 179 2.06 9.70 13.96
N MET A 180 1.35 8.72 14.49
CA MET A 180 -0.09 8.57 14.29
C MET A 180 -0.78 8.30 15.62
N GLU A 181 -1.87 9.02 15.87
CA GLU A 181 -2.73 8.83 17.03
C GLU A 181 -4.13 8.42 16.60
N PHE A 182 -4.59 7.28 17.10
CA PHE A 182 -5.88 6.70 16.76
C PHE A 182 -6.87 6.77 17.93
N SER A 183 -6.71 7.71 18.85
CA SER A 183 -7.58 7.80 20.04
C SER A 183 -9.05 7.80 19.65
N GLN A 184 -9.86 7.10 20.44
CA GLN A 184 -11.28 6.92 20.16
C GLN A 184 -12.00 8.27 19.99
N GLU A 185 -11.68 9.25 20.84
CA GLU A 185 -12.23 10.61 20.73
C GLU A 185 -11.99 11.25 19.35
N HIS A 186 -10.78 11.17 18.80
CA HIS A 186 -10.48 11.75 17.49
C HIS A 186 -11.16 10.97 16.37
N MET A 187 -11.13 9.63 16.45
CA MET A 187 -11.77 8.76 15.47
C MET A 187 -13.27 9.02 15.39
N ASP A 188 -13.96 9.15 16.53
CA ASP A 188 -15.40 9.38 16.61
C ASP A 188 -15.78 10.80 16.13
N LYS A 189 -14.98 11.81 16.47
CA LYS A 189 -15.27 13.21 16.15
C LYS A 189 -14.92 13.60 14.71
N LEU A 190 -13.79 13.10 14.20
CA LEU A 190 -13.23 13.50 12.90
C LEU A 190 -13.41 12.43 11.82
N GLY A 191 -13.68 11.18 12.21
CA GLY A 191 -13.68 10.02 11.29
C GLY A 191 -12.27 9.56 10.90
N HIS A 192 -11.22 10.12 11.51
CA HIS A 192 -9.82 9.79 11.24
C HIS A 192 -8.93 10.13 12.45
N GLY A 193 -7.71 9.57 12.47
CA GLY A 193 -6.72 9.87 13.48
C GLY A 193 -5.98 11.19 13.23
N ILE A 194 -5.06 11.52 14.14
CA ILE A 194 -4.12 12.63 13.97
C ILE A 194 -2.83 12.07 13.40
N TYR A 195 -2.37 12.62 12.28
CA TYR A 195 -1.20 12.14 11.55
C TYR A 195 -0.18 13.27 11.45
N THR A 196 0.96 13.11 12.12
CA THR A 196 1.99 14.13 12.24
C THR A 196 3.25 13.67 11.52
N PRO A 197 3.60 14.27 10.38
CA PRO A 197 4.88 14.01 9.74
C PRO A 197 6.04 14.44 10.65
N MET A 198 7.09 13.63 10.68
CA MET A 198 8.28 13.86 11.49
C MET A 198 9.52 14.00 10.60
N ASP A 199 10.59 14.55 11.18
CA ASP A 199 11.90 14.56 10.53
C ASP A 199 12.50 13.15 10.53
N ILE A 200 12.91 12.71 9.35
CA ILE A 200 13.54 11.41 9.12
C ILE A 200 14.91 11.29 9.76
N ASN A 201 15.59 12.42 9.99
CA ASN A 201 16.89 12.49 10.65
C ASN A 201 16.83 12.11 12.14
N LEU A 202 15.63 11.94 12.70
CA LEU A 202 15.41 11.41 14.05
C LEU A 202 15.69 9.90 14.13
N LEU A 203 15.71 9.20 13.00
CA LEU A 203 15.97 7.76 12.97
C LEU A 203 17.48 7.47 13.00
N PRO A 204 17.92 6.46 13.77
CA PRO A 204 19.28 5.94 13.63
C PRO A 204 19.43 5.26 12.26
N PRO A 205 20.66 4.92 11.83
CA PRO A 205 20.87 4.01 10.71
C PRO A 205 20.12 2.69 10.95
N LEU A 206 19.30 2.29 9.98
CA LEU A 206 18.51 1.05 10.04
C LEU A 206 18.95 0.09 8.93
N HIS A 207 18.82 -1.21 9.20
CA HIS A 207 18.97 -2.27 8.20
C HIS A 207 17.64 -3.01 8.04
N LEU A 208 17.29 -3.34 6.79
CA LEU A 208 16.14 -4.20 6.52
C LEU A 208 16.62 -5.59 6.19
N VAL A 209 16.03 -6.55 6.88
CA VAL A 209 16.24 -7.97 6.73
C VAL A 209 14.88 -8.59 6.47
N TYR A 210 14.73 -9.30 5.34
CA TYR A 210 13.52 -10.06 5.03
C TYR A 210 13.87 -11.37 4.32
N ALA A 211 12.98 -12.35 4.44
CA ALA A 211 13.10 -13.65 3.77
C ALA A 211 12.05 -13.76 2.66
N GLU A 212 12.41 -14.43 1.56
CA GLU A 212 11.45 -14.84 0.54
C GLU A 212 10.74 -16.11 1.04
N ASN A 213 9.40 -16.08 1.13
CA ASN A 213 8.54 -17.17 1.62
C ASN A 213 8.71 -17.54 3.11
N PRO A 214 8.35 -16.64 4.05
CA PRO A 214 8.28 -17.02 5.46
C PRO A 214 7.17 -18.07 5.66
N SER A 215 7.47 -19.16 6.36
CA SER A 215 6.51 -20.22 6.71
C SER A 215 5.38 -19.76 7.64
N ASP A 216 5.48 -18.55 8.20
CA ASP A 216 4.48 -17.90 9.06
C ASP A 216 4.11 -16.52 8.50
N SER A 217 2.85 -16.34 8.07
CA SER A 217 2.30 -15.12 7.46
C SER A 217 2.11 -13.94 8.42
N GLY A 218 2.93 -13.82 9.46
CA GLY A 218 2.78 -12.79 10.50
C GLY A 218 4.02 -12.43 11.31
N LYS A 219 5.18 -13.07 11.05
CA LYS A 219 6.43 -12.77 11.76
C LYS A 219 7.49 -12.27 10.78
N VAL A 220 7.42 -10.99 10.46
CA VAL A 220 8.59 -10.28 9.95
C VAL A 220 9.25 -9.64 11.16
N SER A 221 10.31 -10.27 11.64
CA SER A 221 11.17 -9.67 12.65
C SER A 221 12.05 -8.64 11.95
N LEU A 222 11.75 -7.35 12.10
CA LEU A 222 12.78 -6.33 11.94
C LEU A 222 13.72 -6.47 13.12
N GLU A 223 14.87 -7.07 12.88
CA GLU A 223 15.94 -7.06 13.86
C GLU A 223 16.74 -5.77 13.65
N MET A 224 16.69 -4.87 14.64
CA MET A 224 17.60 -3.73 14.72
C MET A 224 18.99 -4.27 15.09
N VAL A 225 19.70 -4.82 14.11
CA VAL A 225 21.03 -5.38 14.35
C VAL A 225 22.02 -4.21 14.43
N ALA A 226 22.62 -4.00 15.60
CA ALA A 226 23.83 -3.18 15.71
C ALA A 226 24.94 -3.79 14.82
N PRO A 227 25.85 -2.98 14.24
CA PRO A 227 26.82 -3.45 13.23
C PRO A 227 27.68 -4.68 13.62
N SER A 228 27.75 -5.03 14.91
CA SER A 228 28.61 -6.09 15.43
C SER A 228 28.06 -7.52 15.37
N LEU A 229 26.81 -7.76 14.94
CA LEU A 229 26.17 -9.10 15.01
C LEU A 229 25.86 -9.78 13.65
N MET A 230 26.41 -9.33 12.53
CA MET A 230 26.15 -9.91 11.21
C MET A 230 26.96 -11.19 10.91
N CYS A 231 26.76 -12.26 11.67
CA CYS A 231 27.37 -13.55 11.34
C CYS A 231 26.30 -14.66 11.26
N ARG A 232 26.05 -15.13 10.03
CA ARG A 232 25.30 -16.35 9.65
C ARG A 232 23.76 -16.32 9.59
N LEU A 233 23.20 -15.50 8.71
CA LEU A 233 21.89 -15.77 8.11
C LEU A 233 21.96 -15.37 6.63
N GLN A 234 21.52 -16.24 5.71
CA GLN A 234 21.36 -15.90 4.29
C GLN A 234 20.21 -14.89 4.16
N LEU A 235 20.53 -13.62 4.35
CA LEU A 235 19.63 -12.48 4.27
C LEU A 235 20.18 -11.53 3.21
N LEU A 236 19.34 -11.09 2.29
CA LEU A 236 19.72 -9.98 1.42
C LEU A 236 19.84 -8.73 2.29
N ASN A 237 21.07 -8.30 2.56
CA ASN A 237 21.36 -7.04 3.22
C ASN A 237 21.05 -5.89 2.25
N CYS A 238 19.89 -5.26 2.40
CA CYS A 238 19.61 -4.02 1.69
C CYS A 238 19.79 -2.84 2.65
N CYS A 239 20.67 -1.91 2.30
CA CYS A 239 20.76 -0.64 3.01
C CYS A 239 19.45 0.14 2.80
N LEU A 240 18.79 0.50 3.89
CA LEU A 240 17.51 1.21 3.87
C LEU A 240 17.70 2.62 3.32
N ARG A 241 17.08 2.93 2.19
CA ARG A 241 16.93 4.31 1.72
C ARG A 241 15.55 4.80 2.13
N LEU A 242 15.53 5.64 3.16
CA LEU A 242 14.33 6.27 3.65
C LEU A 242 13.92 7.42 2.70
N LEU A 243 12.62 7.64 2.52
CA LEU A 243 12.11 8.73 1.67
C LEU A 243 12.23 10.07 2.38
N GLY A 244 13.19 10.90 1.96
CA GLY A 244 13.16 12.34 2.23
C GLY A 244 12.03 12.99 1.45
N LYS A 245 11.32 13.92 2.08
CA LYS A 245 10.28 14.74 1.42
C LYS A 245 10.85 15.63 0.33
#